data_AF-A0A917R6H7-F1
#
_entry.id   AF-A0A917R6H7-F1
#
_cell.length_a   1.000
_cell.length_b   1.000
_cell.length_c   1.000
_cell.angle_alpha   90.00
_cell.angle_beta   90.00
_cell.angle_gamma   90.00
#
_symmetry.space_group_name_H-M   'P 1'
#
loop_
_entity.id
_entity.type
_entity.pdbx_description
1 polymer ?
#
loop_
_entity_poly.entity_id
_entity_poly.type
_entity_poly.pdbx_seq_one_letter_code
_entity_poly.pdbx_strand_id
1 'polypeptide(L)'
;MLAAAGTGVASAPAHAAADQYCAVIVGKERDADGFSKVLSEQCSTVSVQDAHQKSKAAGGAAMRADTLLLQEYEHANYDTAIYNFYGASGPCDSEGYSLRNYVTVAGRVSSMRGYNNCTQAMLGDPAGNYVFHSLPTAYVGDLMNDNVLTVKIWRG
;
A
#
# COMPACT_ATOMS: atom_id res chain seq x y z
N MET A 1 -10.33 -48.08 -5.17
CA MET A 1 -10.17 -46.66 -5.55
C MET A 1 -10.46 -45.81 -4.31
N LEU A 2 -9.43 -45.26 -3.66
CA LEU A 2 -9.62 -44.22 -2.64
C LEU A 2 -9.05 -42.92 -3.21
N ALA A 3 -9.91 -41.92 -3.38
CA ALA A 3 -9.55 -40.58 -3.83
C ALA A 3 -8.98 -39.79 -2.65
N ALA A 4 -7.80 -39.23 -2.81
CA ALA A 4 -7.19 -38.31 -1.86
C ALA A 4 -7.76 -36.91 -2.09
N ALA A 5 -8.43 -36.35 -1.08
CA ALA A 5 -8.81 -34.94 -1.04
C ALA A 5 -7.62 -34.13 -0.53
N GLY A 6 -6.89 -33.48 -1.44
CA GLY A 6 -5.86 -32.52 -1.08
C GLY A 6 -6.49 -31.20 -0.66
N THR A 7 -6.45 -30.90 0.64
CA THR A 7 -6.72 -29.57 1.19
C THR A 7 -5.61 -28.61 0.75
N GLY A 8 -5.94 -27.72 -0.20
CA GLY A 8 -5.10 -26.58 -0.53
C GLY A 8 -5.07 -25.61 0.64
N VAL A 9 -3.93 -25.52 1.31
CA VAL A 9 -3.64 -24.43 2.26
C VAL A 9 -3.53 -23.14 1.47
N ALA A 10 -4.47 -22.22 1.66
CA ALA A 10 -4.33 -20.84 1.19
C ALA A 10 -3.12 -20.23 1.91
N SER A 11 -2.04 -20.00 1.17
CA SER A 11 -0.88 -19.30 1.69
C SER A 11 -1.28 -17.87 2.02
N ALA A 12 -1.10 -17.45 3.27
CA ALA A 12 -1.15 -16.05 3.65
C ALA A 12 -0.13 -15.27 2.80
N PRO A 13 -0.35 -13.98 2.50
CA PRO A 13 0.63 -13.17 1.79
C PRO A 13 1.96 -13.24 2.54
N ALA A 14 3.03 -13.58 1.82
CA ALA A 14 4.36 -13.55 2.38
C ALA A 14 4.71 -12.09 2.70
N HIS A 15 5.22 -11.84 3.91
CA HIS A 15 5.74 -10.53 4.29
C HIS A 15 6.75 -10.05 3.25
N ALA A 16 6.63 -8.78 2.83
CA ALA A 16 7.60 -8.13 1.98
C ALA A 16 9.00 -8.21 2.61
N ALA A 17 9.97 -8.82 1.93
CA ALA A 17 11.37 -8.74 2.35
C ALA A 17 11.92 -7.32 2.12
N ALA A 18 13.00 -6.96 2.83
CA ALA A 18 13.61 -5.63 2.75
C ALA A 18 14.04 -5.22 1.34
N ASP A 19 14.28 -6.16 0.41
CA ASP A 19 14.69 -5.85 -0.97
C ASP A 19 13.56 -6.04 -1.99
N GLN A 20 12.30 -5.96 -1.54
CA GLN A 20 11.14 -6.16 -2.41
C GLN A 20 10.37 -4.86 -2.64
N TYR A 21 9.84 -4.77 -3.86
CA TYR A 21 8.86 -3.81 -4.30
C TYR A 21 7.48 -4.44 -4.18
N CYS A 22 6.52 -3.72 -3.62
CA CYS A 22 5.18 -4.27 -3.45
C CYS A 22 4.10 -3.36 -4.05
N ALA A 23 2.98 -3.97 -4.42
CA ALA A 23 1.81 -3.28 -4.93
C ALA A 23 0.57 -3.83 -4.23
N VAL A 24 -0.31 -2.93 -3.78
CA VAL A 24 -1.55 -3.26 -3.09
C VAL A 24 -2.71 -2.66 -3.86
N ILE A 25 -3.74 -3.46 -4.10
CA ILE A 25 -5.01 -3.00 -4.63
C ILE A 25 -6.03 -3.04 -3.49
N VAL A 26 -6.62 -1.89 -3.18
CA VAL A 26 -7.58 -1.72 -2.08
C VAL A 26 -8.95 -1.25 -2.57
N GLY A 27 -9.98 -1.66 -1.84
CA GLY A 27 -11.34 -1.13 -1.98
C GLY A 27 -11.61 0.04 -1.05
N LYS A 28 -12.75 0.70 -1.24
CA LYS A 28 -13.26 1.70 -0.30
C LYS A 28 -13.92 1.10 0.95
N GLU A 29 -14.45 -0.12 0.83
CA GLU A 29 -14.97 -0.87 1.97
C GLU A 29 -13.91 -0.96 3.07
N ARG A 30 -14.33 -0.84 4.32
CA ARG A 30 -13.44 -0.98 5.47
C ARG A 30 -13.41 -2.42 5.96
N ASP A 31 -12.25 -2.89 6.38
CA ASP A 31 -12.10 -4.12 7.14
C ASP A 31 -12.50 -3.92 8.60
N ALA A 32 -12.40 -4.98 9.42
CA ALA A 32 -12.78 -4.94 10.83
C ALA A 32 -11.94 -3.97 11.67
N ASP A 33 -10.74 -3.61 11.19
CA ASP A 33 -9.81 -2.70 11.84
C ASP A 33 -9.99 -1.25 11.36
N GLY A 34 -10.91 -1.00 10.41
CA GLY A 34 -11.17 0.32 9.85
C GLY A 34 -10.26 0.72 8.69
N PHE A 35 -9.41 -0.18 8.18
CA PHE A 35 -8.58 0.06 7.00
C PHE A 35 -9.35 -0.26 5.73
N SER A 36 -8.98 0.39 4.63
CA SER A 36 -9.43 0.04 3.29
C SER A 36 -9.09 -1.43 3.02
N LYS A 37 -10.12 -2.21 2.67
CA LYS A 37 -10.02 -3.64 2.46
C LYS A 37 -9.02 -3.95 1.35
N VAL A 38 -8.01 -4.76 1.65
CA VAL A 38 -7.05 -5.27 0.66
C VAL A 38 -7.75 -6.30 -0.22
N LEU A 39 -7.75 -6.05 -1.53
CA LEU A 39 -8.35 -6.93 -2.54
C LEU A 39 -7.30 -7.81 -3.21
N SER A 40 -6.09 -7.27 -3.38
CA SER A 40 -4.93 -8.04 -3.83
C SER A 40 -3.66 -7.35 -3.38
N GLU A 41 -2.64 -8.13 -3.14
CA GLU A 41 -1.33 -7.62 -2.77
C GLU A 41 -0.27 -8.61 -3.21
N GLN A 42 0.75 -8.13 -3.90
CA GLN A 42 1.87 -8.93 -4.36
C GLN A 42 3.16 -8.12 -4.29
N CYS A 43 4.26 -8.84 -4.09
CA CYS A 43 5.61 -8.29 -4.07
C CYS A 43 6.46 -8.87 -5.20
N SER A 44 7.50 -8.13 -5.57
CA SER A 44 8.47 -8.49 -6.58
C SER A 44 9.86 -8.01 -6.18
N THR A 45 10.88 -8.80 -6.51
CA THR A 45 12.29 -8.38 -6.43
C THR A 45 12.74 -7.61 -7.68
N VAL A 46 11.85 -7.40 -8.66
CA VAL A 46 12.18 -6.77 -9.95
C VAL A 46 11.81 -5.29 -9.97
N SER A 47 10.53 -4.98 -9.73
CA SER A 47 10.03 -3.60 -9.72
C SER A 47 8.61 -3.50 -9.14
N VAL A 48 8.18 -2.28 -8.81
CA VAL A 48 6.77 -2.00 -8.43
C VAL A 48 5.79 -2.30 -9.56
N GLN A 49 6.20 -2.17 -10.82
CA GLN A 49 5.36 -2.50 -11.98
C GLN A 49 5.14 -4.01 -12.10
N ASP A 50 6.16 -4.83 -11.88
CA ASP A 50 6.01 -6.29 -11.87
C ASP A 50 5.11 -6.75 -10.71
N ALA A 51 5.32 -6.19 -9.52
CA ALA A 51 4.44 -6.41 -8.36
C ALA A 51 2.98 -6.04 -8.66
N HIS A 52 2.77 -4.93 -9.38
CA HIS A 52 1.44 -4.50 -9.80
C HIS A 52 0.79 -5.48 -10.77
N GLN A 53 1.51 -5.92 -11.81
CA GLN A 53 0.97 -6.91 -12.76
C GLN A 53 0.60 -8.23 -12.07
N LYS A 54 1.43 -8.69 -11.12
CA LYS A 54 1.12 -9.86 -10.30
C LYS A 54 -0.14 -9.65 -9.47
N SER A 55 -0.31 -8.48 -8.85
CA SER A 55 -1.52 -8.16 -8.07
C SER A 55 -2.77 -8.17 -8.94
N LYS A 56 -2.71 -7.57 -10.13
CA LYS A 56 -3.83 -7.59 -11.09
C LYS A 56 -4.16 -9.00 -11.57
N ALA A 57 -3.15 -9.83 -11.81
CA ALA A 57 -3.35 -11.23 -12.20
C ALA A 57 -4.02 -12.03 -11.07
N ALA A 58 -3.55 -11.87 -9.83
CA ALA A 58 -4.10 -12.55 -8.66
C ALA A 58 -5.54 -12.11 -8.33
N GLY A 59 -5.86 -10.82 -8.49
CA GLY A 59 -7.20 -10.27 -8.25
C GLY A 59 -8.23 -10.52 -9.36
N GLY A 60 -7.81 -11.07 -10.51
CA GLY A 60 -8.69 -11.42 -11.62
C GLY A 60 -9.28 -10.22 -12.36
N ALA A 61 -10.36 -10.45 -13.12
CA ALA A 61 -10.92 -9.46 -14.04
C ALA A 61 -11.40 -8.16 -13.35
N ALA A 62 -11.86 -8.26 -12.10
CA ALA A 62 -12.33 -7.11 -11.33
C ALA A 62 -11.21 -6.09 -11.05
N MET A 63 -9.95 -6.52 -10.98
CA MET A 63 -8.81 -5.68 -10.63
C MET A 63 -8.07 -5.11 -11.87
N ARG A 64 -8.68 -5.21 -13.06
CA ARG A 64 -8.07 -4.69 -14.30
C ARG A 64 -8.07 -3.16 -14.40
N ALA A 65 -8.96 -2.48 -13.69
CA ALA A 65 -9.16 -1.03 -13.78
C ALA A 65 -8.92 -0.34 -12.43
N ASP A 66 -7.69 -0.42 -11.94
CA ASP A 66 -7.26 0.19 -10.69
C ASP A 66 -6.54 1.53 -10.92
N THR A 67 -6.61 2.42 -9.92
CA THR A 67 -6.08 3.79 -9.99
C THR A 67 -4.92 3.94 -9.04
N LEU A 68 -3.73 4.38 -9.48
CA LEU A 68 -2.62 4.66 -8.57
C LEU A 68 -3.01 5.79 -7.60
N LEU A 69 -2.90 5.55 -6.31
CA LEU A 69 -3.26 6.51 -5.25
C LEU A 69 -2.03 7.10 -4.58
N LEU A 70 -1.06 6.26 -4.27
CA LEU A 70 0.09 6.62 -3.44
C LEU A 70 1.30 5.77 -3.84
N GLN A 71 2.46 6.42 -3.86
CA GLN A 71 3.76 5.76 -3.89
C GLN A 71 4.55 6.16 -2.65
N GLU A 72 5.13 5.17 -2.00
CA GLU A 72 6.04 5.32 -0.87
C GLU A 72 7.46 4.99 -1.33
N TYR A 73 8.41 5.79 -0.85
CA TYR A 73 9.79 5.75 -1.28
C TYR A 73 10.72 5.48 -0.10
N GLU A 74 11.75 4.69 -0.35
CA GLU A 74 12.74 4.29 0.64
C GLU A 74 13.61 5.45 1.14
N HIS A 75 13.82 6.44 0.28
CA HIS A 75 14.67 7.59 0.57
C HIS A 75 13.90 8.89 0.41
N ALA A 76 14.43 9.95 1.01
CA ALA A 76 13.94 11.30 0.80
C ALA A 76 14.02 11.69 -0.69
N ASN A 77 13.22 12.67 -1.10
CA ASN A 77 13.18 13.23 -2.46
C ASN A 77 12.80 12.23 -3.57
N TYR A 78 12.01 11.20 -3.25
CA TYR A 78 11.35 10.32 -4.22
C TYR A 78 12.30 9.45 -5.06
N ASP A 79 13.41 8.98 -4.49
CA ASP A 79 14.42 8.20 -5.22
C ASP A 79 13.87 6.82 -5.65
N THR A 80 13.78 5.87 -4.70
CA THR A 80 13.33 4.49 -4.98
C THR A 80 11.93 4.25 -4.44
N ALA A 81 10.94 4.12 -5.33
CA ALA A 81 9.58 3.72 -4.94
C ALA A 81 9.58 2.23 -4.55
N ILE A 82 9.16 1.93 -3.33
CA ILE A 82 9.16 0.57 -2.78
C ILE A 82 7.75 0.01 -2.56
N TYR A 83 6.76 0.88 -2.40
CA TYR A 83 5.39 0.45 -2.16
C TYR A 83 4.36 1.33 -2.82
N ASN A 84 3.46 0.72 -3.61
CA ASN A 84 2.42 1.43 -4.33
C ASN A 84 1.03 0.93 -3.91
N PHE A 85 0.14 1.89 -3.65
CA PHE A 85 -1.27 1.62 -3.40
C PHE A 85 -2.13 2.04 -4.59
N TYR A 86 -3.06 1.16 -4.95
CA TYR A 86 -4.01 1.36 -6.03
C TYR A 86 -5.45 1.21 -5.51
N GLY A 87 -6.34 2.11 -5.93
CA GLY A 87 -7.75 2.09 -5.60
C GLY A 87 -8.56 1.37 -6.67
N ALA A 88 -9.22 0.27 -6.30
CA ALA A 88 -10.17 -0.42 -7.19
C ALA A 88 -11.47 0.37 -7.39
N SER A 89 -11.75 1.35 -6.52
CA SER A 89 -12.93 2.22 -6.60
C SER A 89 -12.64 3.60 -7.21
N GLY A 90 -11.44 3.79 -7.78
CA GLY A 90 -11.04 5.03 -8.45
C GLY A 90 -10.14 5.96 -7.62
N PRO A 91 -10.05 7.24 -8.01
CA PRO A 91 -9.26 8.30 -7.36
C PRO A 91 -9.63 8.59 -5.90
N CYS A 92 -8.80 9.37 -5.18
CA CYS A 92 -9.19 9.90 -3.87
C CYS A 92 -10.35 10.90 -3.98
N ASP A 93 -11.24 10.84 -3.00
CA ASP A 93 -12.23 11.87 -2.68
C ASP A 93 -12.12 12.29 -1.22
N SER A 94 -13.13 12.98 -0.68
CA SER A 94 -13.12 13.49 0.70
C SER A 94 -13.11 12.40 1.77
N GLU A 95 -13.61 11.20 1.48
CA GLU A 95 -13.54 10.06 2.41
C GLU A 95 -12.15 9.45 2.41
N GLY A 96 -11.56 9.34 1.21
CA GLY A 96 -10.23 8.82 1.01
C GLY A 96 -10.08 7.33 1.30
N TYR A 97 -8.83 6.91 1.47
CA TYR A 97 -8.42 5.54 1.76
C TYR A 97 -7.60 5.50 3.04
N SER A 98 -7.79 4.46 3.87
CA SER A 98 -6.95 4.21 5.04
C SER A 98 -6.16 2.94 4.78
N LEU A 99 -4.86 3.09 4.69
CA LEU A 99 -3.91 2.10 4.21
C LEU A 99 -3.05 1.63 5.39
N ARG A 100 -2.49 0.44 5.25
CA ARG A 100 -1.62 -0.16 6.24
C ARG A 100 -0.40 -0.75 5.56
N ASN A 101 0.77 -0.43 6.09
CA ASN A 101 2.04 -0.99 5.65
C ASN A 101 2.34 -2.28 6.41
N TYR A 102 3.09 -3.17 5.77
CA TYR A 102 3.81 -4.20 6.54
C TYR A 102 4.87 -3.55 7.40
N VAL A 103 5.19 -4.17 8.52
CA VAL A 103 6.25 -3.69 9.43
C VAL A 103 7.58 -3.52 8.68
N THR A 104 7.89 -4.40 7.73
CA THR A 104 9.11 -4.31 6.92
C THR A 104 9.13 -3.13 5.95
N VAL A 105 7.98 -2.71 5.43
CA VAL A 105 7.85 -1.50 4.61
C VAL A 105 7.84 -0.25 5.50
N ALA A 106 7.09 -0.31 6.61
CA ALA A 106 6.97 0.78 7.56
C ALA A 106 8.35 1.28 8.03
N GLY A 107 9.26 0.33 8.27
CA GLY A 107 10.66 0.55 8.65
C GLY A 107 11.57 1.19 7.58
N ARG A 108 11.03 1.64 6.45
CA ARG A 108 11.81 2.11 5.29
C ARG A 108 11.23 3.35 4.60
N VAL A 109 10.04 3.82 4.98
CA VAL A 109 9.40 4.93 4.25
C VAL A 109 10.02 6.27 4.67
N SER A 110 10.58 6.99 3.70
CA SER A 110 11.21 8.30 3.90
C SER A 110 10.52 9.44 3.13
N SER A 111 9.87 9.16 2.00
CA SER A 111 9.10 10.16 1.23
C SER A 111 7.91 9.55 0.50
N MET A 112 6.94 10.38 0.09
CA MET A 112 5.68 9.87 -0.48
C MET A 112 5.09 10.82 -1.54
N ARG A 113 4.50 10.24 -2.59
CA ARG A 113 3.79 10.99 -3.63
C ARG A 113 2.37 10.48 -3.80
N GLY A 114 1.42 11.38 -3.61
CA GLY A 114 0.01 11.15 -3.91
C GLY A 114 -0.30 11.38 -5.39
N TYR A 115 -1.25 10.60 -5.89
CA TYR A 115 -1.73 10.64 -7.28
C TYR A 115 -3.25 10.68 -7.31
N ASN A 116 -3.84 11.03 -8.46
CA ASN A 116 -5.27 10.95 -8.69
C ASN A 116 -6.09 11.58 -7.54
N ASN A 117 -5.87 12.86 -7.30
CA ASN A 117 -6.51 13.69 -6.25
C ASN A 117 -6.19 13.31 -4.79
N CYS A 118 -5.26 12.40 -4.52
CA CYS A 118 -4.77 12.16 -3.17
C CYS A 118 -3.77 13.26 -2.80
N THR A 119 -4.26 14.34 -2.19
CA THR A 119 -3.48 15.57 -1.93
C THR A 119 -3.09 15.75 -0.48
N GLN A 120 -3.69 14.98 0.44
CA GLN A 120 -3.39 15.02 1.87
C GLN A 120 -3.11 13.62 2.40
N ALA A 121 -2.28 13.56 3.43
CA ALA A 121 -1.94 12.35 4.16
C ALA A 121 -1.94 12.57 5.68
N MET A 122 -2.38 11.56 6.42
CA MET A 122 -2.16 11.40 7.85
C MET A 122 -1.37 10.12 8.05
N LEU A 123 -0.13 10.25 8.54
CA LEU A 123 0.79 9.14 8.77
C LEU A 123 0.72 8.75 10.25
N GLY A 124 0.70 7.45 10.54
CA GLY A 124 0.72 6.93 11.90
C GLY A 124 1.84 5.93 12.12
N ASP A 125 2.53 6.04 13.24
CA ASP A 125 3.62 5.14 13.63
C ASP A 125 3.13 3.95 14.48
N PRO A 126 3.97 2.93 14.76
CA PRO A 126 3.61 1.81 15.63
C PRO A 126 3.33 2.18 17.09
N ALA A 127 3.78 3.35 17.55
CA ALA A 127 3.55 3.85 18.90
C ALA A 127 2.21 4.61 19.03
N GLY A 128 1.51 4.84 17.92
CA GLY A 128 0.23 5.54 17.87
C GLY A 128 0.35 7.07 17.76
N ASN A 129 1.52 7.60 17.38
CA ASN A 129 1.67 9.00 17.03
C ASN A 129 1.18 9.25 15.60
N TYR A 130 0.71 10.48 15.32
CA TYR A 130 0.23 10.87 13.99
C TYR A 130 0.81 12.20 13.52
N VAL A 131 1.09 12.30 12.22
CA VAL A 131 1.58 13.53 11.55
C VAL A 131 0.80 13.75 10.26
N PHE A 132 0.47 15.01 9.97
CA PHE A 132 -0.24 15.42 8.76
C PHE A 132 0.74 15.99 7.72
N HIS A 133 0.54 15.62 6.46
CA HIS A 133 1.31 16.11 5.32
C HIS A 133 0.39 16.45 4.16
N SER A 134 0.74 17.50 3.41
CA SER A 134 0.28 17.62 2.03
C SER A 134 1.14 16.75 1.13
N LEU A 135 0.54 16.18 0.10
CA LEU A 135 1.22 15.35 -0.88
C LEU A 135 1.46 16.13 -2.19
N PRO A 136 2.64 15.95 -2.82
CA PRO A 136 3.73 15.07 -2.41
C PRO A 136 4.56 15.64 -1.25
N THR A 137 5.14 14.76 -0.43
CA THR A 137 6.06 15.12 0.66
C THR A 137 7.44 14.51 0.42
N ALA A 138 8.46 15.38 0.31
CA ALA A 138 9.82 14.97 -0.04
C ALA A 138 10.57 14.36 1.15
N TYR A 139 10.06 14.55 2.36
CA TYR A 139 10.56 13.95 3.58
C TYR A 139 9.41 13.90 4.61
N VAL A 140 9.11 12.70 5.12
CA VAL A 140 7.98 12.51 6.06
C VAL A 140 8.25 13.09 7.46
N GLY A 141 9.48 13.56 7.71
CA GLY A 141 9.91 14.15 8.97
C GLY A 141 10.53 13.11 9.92
N ASP A 142 11.36 13.59 10.84
CA ASP A 142 12.20 12.72 11.69
C ASP A 142 11.41 11.69 12.51
N LEU A 143 10.20 12.03 12.96
CA LEU A 143 9.35 11.12 13.71
C LEU A 143 8.82 9.95 12.86
N MET A 144 8.55 10.22 11.58
CA MET A 144 7.90 9.27 10.67
C MET A 144 8.90 8.57 9.75
N ASN A 145 10.12 9.09 9.62
CA ASN A 145 11.15 8.50 8.77
C ASN A 145 11.44 7.07 9.21
N ASP A 146 11.31 6.12 8.29
CA ASP A 146 11.48 4.68 8.55
C ASP A 146 10.54 4.17 9.65
N ASN A 147 9.35 4.77 9.79
CA ASN A 147 8.42 4.46 10.87
C ASN A 147 6.93 4.60 10.49
N VAL A 148 6.59 4.55 9.20
CA VAL A 148 5.20 4.78 8.72
C VAL A 148 4.41 3.48 8.67
N LEU A 149 3.62 3.16 9.70
CA LEU A 149 2.81 1.93 9.77
C LEU A 149 1.44 2.08 9.12
N THR A 150 0.80 3.23 9.32
CA THR A 150 -0.55 3.50 8.80
C THR A 150 -0.58 4.80 8.02
N VAL A 151 -1.41 4.86 6.99
CA VAL A 151 -1.52 6.03 6.14
C VAL A 151 -2.97 6.25 5.77
N LYS A 152 -3.54 7.41 6.11
CA LYS A 152 -4.81 7.85 5.52
C LYS A 152 -4.51 8.87 4.43
N ILE A 153 -5.05 8.68 3.23
CA ILE A 153 -4.96 9.64 2.11
C ILE A 153 -6.34 10.08 1.65
N TRP A 154 -6.51 11.35 1.29
CA TRP A 154 -7.78 11.89 0.80
C TRP A 154 -7.56 13.10 -0.11
N ARG A 155 -8.64 13.55 -0.75
CA ARG A 155 -8.69 14.83 -1.45
C ARG A 155 -9.00 15.93 -0.44
N GLY A 156 -7.98 16.71 -0.10
CA GLY A 156 -8.10 17.94 0.68
C GLY A 156 -8.66 19.11 -0.11
#